data_AF-A0A6N6KRS0-F1
#
_entry.id   AF-A0A6N6KRS0-F1
#
_cell.length_a   1.000
_cell.length_b   1.000
_cell.length_c   1.000
_cell.angle_alpha   90.00
_cell.angle_beta   90.00
_cell.angle_gamma   90.00
#
_symmetry.space_group_name_H-M   'P 1'
#
loop_
_entity.id
_entity.type
_entity.pdbx_description
1 polymer ?
#
loop_
_entity_poly.entity_id
_entity_poly.type
_entity_poly.pdbx_seq_one_letter_code
_entity_poly.pdbx_strand_id
1 'polypeptide(L)'
;MFNSQTLHPQTNDISSVLDRANVSSLYHLTHIRNLPLIARLDGLVSKAELVRRNLHPQVDANRDEQTMAVDYLVGNWDKVRLTWCAIHPMFFRMGNTQYRCLIRVKPMVALGPDVVFTDRNSHDGDSSRAGGLEGLGRVDFSAVQQRFPLKSERIKRNKQAEVIVPEVNLNDFVRVHFWDWQAYKTAMNTCQDFPELTRLFDYDPDFIKEQTGRKKAGKQLRLI
;
A
#
# COMPACT_ATOMS: atom_id res chain seq x y z
N MET A 1 11.86 13.51 12.24
CA MET A 1 11.39 13.07 13.57
C MET A 1 9.92 12.75 13.40
N PHE A 2 9.60 11.46 13.41
CA PHE A 2 8.22 11.01 13.40
C PHE A 2 7.61 11.25 14.78
N ASN A 3 6.39 11.79 14.82
CA ASN A 3 5.70 12.01 16.09
C ASN A 3 5.44 10.66 16.76
N SER A 4 5.69 10.57 18.07
CA SER A 4 5.22 9.42 18.85
C SER A 4 3.71 9.29 18.63
N GLN A 5 3.29 8.21 17.96
CA GLN A 5 1.90 8.04 17.56
C GLN A 5 1.02 7.95 18.80
N THR A 6 0.26 9.01 19.05
CA THR A 6 -0.93 8.93 19.89
C THR A 6 -1.85 7.88 19.26
N LEU A 7 -2.46 7.04 20.08
CA LEU A 7 -3.42 6.03 19.62
C LEU A 7 -4.84 6.61 19.60
N HIS A 8 -5.69 6.11 18.71
CA HIS A 8 -7.10 6.45 18.68
C HIS A 8 -7.79 6.02 20.00
N PRO A 9 -8.75 6.77 20.56
CA PRO A 9 -9.45 6.36 21.78
C PRO A 9 -10.11 4.97 21.72
N GLN A 10 -10.45 4.52 20.51
CA GLN A 10 -11.06 3.21 20.21
C GLN A 10 -10.04 2.13 19.77
N THR A 11 -8.74 2.30 20.04
CA THR A 11 -7.70 1.39 19.50
C THR A 11 -7.91 -0.08 19.85
N ASN A 12 -8.37 -0.41 21.06
CA ASN A 12 -8.62 -1.81 21.44
C ASN A 12 -9.73 -2.46 20.59
N ASP A 13 -10.79 -1.71 20.29
CA ASP A 13 -11.89 -2.19 19.46
C ASP A 13 -11.48 -2.28 17.99
N ILE A 14 -10.73 -1.28 17.49
CA ILE A 14 -10.18 -1.31 16.13
C ILE A 14 -9.28 -2.54 15.96
N SER A 15 -8.34 -2.77 16.90
CA SER A 15 -7.48 -3.95 16.89
C SER A 15 -8.30 -5.24 16.89
N SER A 16 -9.33 -5.31 17.75
CA SER A 16 -10.22 -6.47 17.81
C SER A 16 -10.94 -6.75 16.49
N VAL A 17 -11.36 -5.71 15.76
CA VAL A 17 -11.97 -5.88 14.43
C VAL A 17 -10.94 -6.36 13.41
N LEU A 18 -9.73 -5.79 13.41
CA LEU A 18 -8.64 -6.22 12.53
C LEU A 18 -8.27 -7.69 12.76
N ASP A 19 -8.19 -8.12 14.02
CA ASP A 19 -7.88 -9.49 14.41
C ASP A 19 -8.98 -10.45 13.96
N ARG A 20 -10.25 -10.14 14.24
CA ARG A 20 -11.40 -10.95 13.78
C ARG A 20 -11.48 -11.05 12.26
N ALA A 21 -11.13 -9.96 11.58
CA ALA A 21 -11.05 -9.90 10.14
C ALA A 21 -9.78 -10.57 9.59
N ASN A 22 -8.87 -11.11 10.40
CA ASN A 22 -7.60 -11.70 9.98
C ASN A 22 -6.71 -10.74 9.16
N VAL A 23 -6.72 -9.45 9.50
CA VAL A 23 -5.85 -8.44 8.87
C VAL A 23 -4.46 -8.53 9.47
N SER A 24 -3.57 -9.24 8.79
CA SER A 24 -2.17 -9.38 9.23
C SER A 24 -1.26 -8.27 8.71
N SER A 25 -1.65 -7.53 7.67
CA SER A 25 -0.86 -6.46 7.07
C SER A 25 -1.68 -5.54 6.17
N LEU A 26 -1.16 -4.32 6.00
CA LEU A 26 -1.56 -3.37 4.97
C LEU A 26 -0.48 -3.31 3.89
N TYR A 27 -0.79 -2.69 2.75
CA TYR A 27 0.10 -2.67 1.61
C TYR A 27 0.19 -1.30 0.95
N HIS A 28 1.37 -0.96 0.44
CA HIS A 28 1.60 0.22 -0.38
C HIS A 28 2.30 -0.17 -1.68
N LEU A 29 1.69 0.13 -2.81
CA LEU A 29 2.32 -0.08 -4.12
C LEU A 29 3.12 1.17 -4.51
N THR A 30 4.38 0.99 -4.87
CA THR A 30 5.23 2.08 -5.36
C THR A 30 6.18 1.60 -6.46
N HIS A 31 6.87 2.55 -7.07
CA HIS A 31 7.94 2.29 -8.03
C HIS A 31 9.25 2.05 -7.30
N ILE A 32 10.09 1.11 -7.77
CA ILE A 32 11.36 0.78 -7.08
C ILE A 32 12.31 1.99 -7.00
N ARG A 33 12.23 2.94 -7.93
CA ARG A 33 13.03 4.17 -7.90
C ARG A 33 12.67 5.10 -6.74
N ASN A 34 11.50 4.91 -6.12
CA ASN A 34 11.10 5.67 -4.94
C ASN A 34 11.74 5.11 -3.65
N LEU A 35 12.27 3.88 -3.66
CA LEU A 35 12.81 3.21 -2.46
C LEU A 35 13.98 3.99 -1.80
N PRO A 36 14.97 4.54 -2.54
CA PRO A 36 16.01 5.37 -1.93
C PRO A 36 15.45 6.64 -1.26
N LEU A 37 14.41 7.25 -1.83
CA LEU A 37 13.78 8.42 -1.23
C LEU A 37 12.99 8.04 0.03
N ILE A 38 12.25 6.92 -0.01
CA ILE A 38 11.54 6.35 1.14
C ILE A 38 12.52 6.06 2.28
N ALA A 39 13.69 5.48 1.98
CA ALA A 39 14.74 5.24 2.97
C ALA A 39 15.28 6.53 3.58
N ARG A 40 15.60 7.54 2.76
CA ARG A 40 16.09 8.86 3.23
C ARG A 40 15.07 9.59 4.09
N LEU A 41 13.79 9.38 3.83
CA LEU A 41 12.68 9.96 4.60
C LEU A 41 12.31 9.11 5.82
N ASP A 42 12.95 7.96 5.99
CA ASP A 42 12.70 6.98 7.05
C ASP A 42 11.25 6.47 7.05
N GLY A 43 10.61 6.40 5.87
CA GLY A 43 9.22 5.98 5.75
C GLY A 43 8.48 6.48 4.52
N LEU A 44 7.16 6.24 4.49
CA LEU A 44 6.21 6.85 3.55
C LEU A 44 5.71 8.16 4.13
N VAL A 45 5.80 9.22 3.34
CA VAL A 45 5.25 10.54 3.69
C VAL A 45 4.24 10.99 2.63
N SER A 46 3.38 11.92 3.02
CA SER A 46 2.35 12.47 2.13
C SER A 46 2.93 13.31 0.99
N LYS A 47 2.09 13.56 -0.02
CA LYS A 47 2.45 14.45 -1.13
C LYS A 47 2.68 15.88 -0.65
N ALA A 48 1.87 16.37 0.30
CA ALA A 48 2.07 17.66 0.94
C ALA A 48 3.49 17.78 1.51
N GLU A 49 3.95 16.74 2.20
CA GLU A 49 5.27 16.74 2.83
C GLU A 49 6.40 16.70 1.80
N LEU A 50 6.23 15.93 0.71
CA LEU A 50 7.18 15.91 -0.40
C LEU A 50 7.29 17.28 -1.08
N VAL A 51 6.17 17.97 -1.29
CA VAL A 51 6.16 19.33 -1.87
C VAL A 51 6.82 20.31 -0.90
N ARG A 52 6.48 20.25 0.39
CA ARG A 52 7.06 21.12 1.43
C ARG A 52 8.57 20.98 1.53
N ARG A 53 9.11 19.77 1.31
CA ARG A 53 10.55 19.47 1.32
C ARG A 53 11.24 19.66 -0.04
N ASN A 54 10.52 20.08 -1.09
CA ASN A 54 11.01 20.17 -2.47
C ASN A 54 11.53 18.83 -3.03
N LEU A 55 10.91 17.71 -2.61
CA LEU A 55 11.26 16.34 -2.99
C LEU A 55 10.25 15.71 -3.96
N HIS A 56 9.07 16.33 -4.16
CA HIS A 56 8.05 15.83 -5.08
C HIS A 56 8.56 15.54 -6.50
N PRO A 57 9.43 16.38 -7.13
CA PRO A 57 9.99 16.08 -8.45
C PRO A 57 10.87 14.82 -8.53
N GLN A 58 11.33 14.29 -7.38
CA GLN A 58 12.13 13.06 -7.32
C GLN A 58 11.26 11.78 -7.26
N VAL A 59 9.95 11.93 -7.12
CA VAL A 59 9.04 10.77 -7.05
C VAL A 59 8.68 10.33 -8.45
N ASP A 60 8.93 9.06 -8.73
CA ASP A 60 8.39 8.36 -9.89
C ASP A 60 6.91 8.06 -9.61
N ALA A 61 6.08 9.07 -9.90
CA ALA A 61 4.64 9.02 -9.71
C ALA A 61 3.98 8.42 -10.96
N ASN A 62 3.19 7.36 -10.76
CA ASN A 62 2.45 6.72 -11.85
C ASN A 62 1.23 7.53 -12.37
N ARG A 63 1.04 8.83 -12.06
CA ARG A 63 -0.16 9.60 -12.49
C ARG A 63 0.02 11.12 -12.61
N ASP A 64 -0.75 11.67 -13.56
CA ASP A 64 -0.89 13.06 -13.99
C ASP A 64 -1.34 14.07 -12.90
N GLU A 65 -1.11 15.36 -13.19
CA GLU A 65 -1.52 16.54 -12.39
C GLU A 65 -2.97 16.49 -11.90
N GLN A 66 -3.88 15.86 -12.66
CA GLN A 66 -5.30 15.69 -12.31
C GLN A 66 -5.51 14.96 -10.97
N THR A 67 -4.58 14.11 -10.55
CA THR A 67 -4.67 13.40 -9.27
C THR A 67 -4.40 14.28 -8.06
N MET A 68 -3.67 15.38 -8.23
CA MET A 68 -3.38 16.30 -7.14
C MET A 68 -4.65 17.08 -6.74
N ALA A 69 -5.40 17.57 -7.72
CA ALA A 69 -6.66 18.27 -7.46
C ALA A 69 -7.67 17.39 -6.72
N VAL A 70 -7.78 16.12 -7.11
CA VAL A 70 -8.65 15.15 -6.40
C VAL A 70 -8.18 14.95 -4.96
N ASP A 71 -6.88 14.73 -4.73
CA ASP A 71 -6.34 14.54 -3.37
C ASP A 71 -6.63 15.74 -2.45
N TYR A 72 -6.60 16.97 -2.97
CA TYR A 72 -7.05 18.16 -2.21
C TYR A 72 -8.55 18.12 -1.91
N LEU A 73 -9.38 17.87 -2.94
CA LEU A 73 -10.84 17.86 -2.80
C LEU A 73 -11.34 16.79 -1.81
N VAL A 74 -10.68 15.63 -1.77
CA VAL A 74 -11.06 14.54 -0.86
C VAL A 74 -10.29 14.55 0.47
N GLY A 75 -9.41 15.52 0.73
CA GLY A 75 -8.66 15.61 2.00
C GLY A 75 -7.63 14.49 2.20
N ASN A 76 -6.93 14.12 1.12
CA ASN A 76 -5.83 13.15 1.10
C ASN A 76 -4.46 13.78 0.83
N TRP A 77 -4.40 15.08 0.54
CA TRP A 77 -3.18 15.77 0.17
C TRP A 77 -2.03 15.57 1.17
N ASP A 78 -2.37 15.58 2.46
CA ASP A 78 -1.50 15.45 3.62
C ASP A 78 -1.39 14.02 4.15
N LYS A 79 -1.83 13.01 3.38
CA LYS A 79 -1.89 11.61 3.83
C LYS A 79 -1.21 10.62 2.87
N VAL A 80 -0.94 9.44 3.39
CA VAL A 80 -0.48 8.23 2.69
C VAL A 80 -1.64 7.25 2.58
N ARG A 81 -1.78 6.64 1.40
CA ARG A 81 -2.79 5.60 1.14
C ARG A 81 -2.17 4.21 1.21
N LEU A 82 -2.83 3.35 1.96
CA LEU A 82 -2.54 1.92 2.07
C LEU A 82 -3.76 1.12 1.60
N THR A 83 -3.53 -0.11 1.14
CA THR A 83 -4.57 -1.03 0.71
C THR A 83 -4.66 -2.21 1.67
N TRP A 84 -5.86 -2.77 1.81
CA TRP A 84 -6.10 -3.99 2.60
C TRP A 84 -5.59 -5.26 1.94
N CYS A 85 -5.25 -5.20 0.66
CA CYS A 85 -4.85 -6.37 -0.13
C CYS A 85 -3.57 -6.14 -0.91
N ALA A 86 -2.82 -7.23 -1.07
CA ALA A 86 -1.54 -7.23 -1.79
C ALA A 86 -1.70 -7.07 -3.31
N ILE A 87 -2.88 -7.36 -3.87
CA ILE A 87 -3.21 -7.12 -5.27
C ILE A 87 -4.50 -6.30 -5.33
N HIS A 88 -4.34 -4.99 -5.48
CA HIS A 88 -5.43 -4.06 -5.66
C HIS A 88 -5.93 -4.10 -7.12
N PRO A 89 -7.25 -4.07 -7.39
CA PRO A 89 -7.79 -4.13 -8.75
C PRO A 89 -7.20 -3.11 -9.73
N MET A 90 -6.82 -1.92 -9.25
CA MET A 90 -6.20 -0.89 -10.08
C MET A 90 -4.82 -1.29 -10.63
N PHE A 91 -4.18 -2.33 -10.08
CA PHE A 91 -2.86 -2.78 -10.55
C PHE A 91 -2.90 -3.26 -12.00
N PHE A 92 -3.95 -3.96 -12.39
CA PHE A 92 -4.12 -4.45 -13.77
C PHE A 92 -4.37 -3.32 -14.78
N ARG A 93 -4.89 -2.18 -14.33
CA ARG A 93 -5.13 -1.00 -15.18
C ARG A 93 -3.87 -0.18 -15.44
N MET A 94 -2.85 -0.34 -14.61
CA MET A 94 -1.67 0.53 -14.62
C MET A 94 -0.59 0.07 -15.63
N GLY A 95 -0.85 -0.89 -16.53
CA GLY A 95 0.09 -1.26 -17.59
C GLY A 95 1.37 -1.94 -17.09
N ASN A 96 2.54 -1.51 -17.57
CA ASN A 96 3.82 -2.18 -17.31
C ASN A 96 4.14 -2.23 -15.80
N THR A 97 4.24 -3.44 -15.26
CA THR A 97 4.55 -3.72 -13.86
C THR A 97 6.05 -3.88 -13.59
N GLN A 98 6.88 -3.90 -14.65
CA GLN A 98 8.33 -3.86 -14.50
C GLN A 98 8.66 -2.62 -13.67
N TYR A 99 9.50 -2.79 -12.65
CA TYR A 99 9.91 -1.74 -11.70
C TYR A 99 8.89 -1.36 -10.61
N ARG A 100 7.90 -2.21 -10.33
CA ARG A 100 7.02 -2.04 -9.16
C ARG A 100 7.42 -2.94 -8.01
N CYS A 101 7.17 -2.43 -6.80
CA CYS A 101 7.28 -3.18 -5.57
C CYS A 101 6.09 -2.90 -4.65
N LEU A 102 5.85 -3.84 -3.75
CA LEU A 102 4.79 -3.79 -2.76
C LEU A 102 5.43 -3.77 -1.37
N ILE A 103 5.22 -2.69 -0.64
CA ILE A 103 5.65 -2.56 0.74
C ILE A 103 4.54 -3.13 1.61
N ARG A 104 4.85 -4.17 2.39
CA ARG A 104 3.98 -4.76 3.40
C ARG A 104 4.20 -4.01 4.71
N VAL A 105 3.12 -3.50 5.31
CA VAL A 105 3.13 -2.62 6.49
C VAL A 105 2.37 -3.29 7.63
N LYS A 106 2.84 -3.10 8.87
CA LYS A 106 2.16 -3.59 10.08
C LYS A 106 0.75 -3.01 10.17
N PRO A 107 -0.26 -3.78 10.58
CA PRO A 107 -1.64 -3.28 10.67
C PRO A 107 -1.81 -2.22 11.78
N MET A 108 -0.91 -2.16 12.75
CA MET A 108 -0.97 -1.21 13.87
C MET A 108 -0.93 0.27 13.43
N VAL A 109 -0.44 0.57 12.22
CA VAL A 109 -0.48 1.94 11.67
C VAL A 109 -1.92 2.44 11.46
N ALA A 110 -2.91 1.54 11.41
CA ALA A 110 -4.32 1.87 11.33
C ALA A 110 -4.95 2.27 12.68
N LEU A 111 -4.19 2.24 13.77
CA LEU A 111 -4.68 2.50 15.13
C LEU A 111 -4.55 3.97 15.55
N GLY A 112 -4.02 4.84 14.68
CA GLY A 112 -3.83 6.27 14.97
C GLY A 112 -5.12 7.10 14.91
N PRO A 113 -5.15 8.27 15.57
CA PRO A 113 -6.34 9.12 15.68
C PRO A 113 -6.79 9.71 14.34
N ASP A 114 -5.85 10.02 13.44
CA ASP A 114 -6.12 10.66 12.15
C ASP A 114 -6.29 9.67 11.00
N VAL A 115 -6.40 8.38 11.31
CA VAL A 115 -6.62 7.32 10.34
C VAL A 115 -8.05 7.39 9.81
N VAL A 116 -8.18 7.33 8.49
CA VAL A 116 -9.46 7.31 7.79
C VAL A 116 -9.58 6.03 6.97
N PHE A 117 -10.72 5.37 7.06
CA PHE A 117 -11.05 4.18 6.28
C PHE A 117 -12.05 4.53 5.20
N THR A 118 -11.92 3.91 4.02
CA THR A 118 -12.87 4.06 2.91
C THR A 118 -13.52 2.73 2.54
N ASP A 119 -14.76 2.76 2.05
CA ASP A 119 -15.48 1.56 1.59
C ASP A 119 -15.03 1.07 0.20
N ARG A 120 -14.40 1.97 -0.58
CA ARG A 120 -13.87 1.74 -1.93
C ARG A 120 -12.68 2.67 -2.19
N ASN A 121 -12.22 2.75 -3.44
CA ASN A 121 -11.12 3.66 -3.78
C ASN A 121 -11.43 5.10 -3.32
N SER A 122 -10.48 5.77 -2.67
CA SER A 122 -10.71 7.13 -2.14
C SER A 122 -10.89 8.21 -3.21
N HIS A 123 -10.60 7.91 -4.48
CA HIS A 123 -10.83 8.81 -5.62
C HIS A 123 -12.14 8.49 -6.36
N ASP A 124 -12.91 7.52 -5.89
CA ASP A 124 -14.27 7.29 -6.39
C ASP A 124 -15.19 8.40 -5.84
N GLY A 125 -15.98 9.03 -6.71
CA GLY A 125 -16.89 10.12 -6.31
C GLY A 125 -17.97 9.68 -5.31
N ASP A 126 -18.28 8.37 -5.28
CA ASP A 126 -19.24 7.77 -4.35
C ASP A 126 -18.55 7.13 -3.13
N SER A 127 -17.28 7.45 -2.87
CA SER A 127 -16.52 6.88 -1.74
C SER A 127 -17.03 7.40 -0.41
N SER A 128 -17.37 6.49 0.50
CA SER A 128 -17.71 6.81 1.88
C SER A 128 -16.49 6.65 2.77
N ARG A 129 -16.24 7.63 3.65
CA ARG A 129 -15.05 7.67 4.50
C ARG A 129 -15.30 8.20 5.91
N ALA A 130 -14.69 7.60 6.92
CA ALA A 130 -14.75 8.06 8.32
C ALA A 130 -13.54 7.54 9.10
N GLY A 131 -13.30 8.12 10.28
CA GLY A 131 -12.30 7.62 11.23
C GLY A 131 -12.86 6.59 12.20
N GLY A 132 -11.98 5.99 13.01
CA GLY A 132 -12.35 5.09 14.09
C GLY A 132 -13.19 3.87 13.65
N LEU A 133 -14.03 3.38 14.56
CA LEU A 133 -14.90 2.23 14.29
C LEU A 133 -15.96 2.50 13.23
N GLU A 134 -16.41 3.75 13.11
CA GLU A 134 -17.40 4.13 12.09
C GLU A 134 -16.83 3.91 10.68
N GLY A 135 -15.62 4.39 10.43
CA GLY A 135 -14.94 4.16 9.15
C GLY A 135 -14.66 2.69 8.90
N LEU A 136 -14.15 2.00 9.93
CA LEU A 136 -13.80 0.58 9.82
C LEU A 136 -15.03 -0.28 9.52
N GLY A 137 -16.18 0.06 10.09
CA GLY A 137 -17.46 -0.61 9.84
C GLY A 137 -17.98 -0.49 8.41
N ARG A 138 -17.40 0.38 7.58
CA ARG A 138 -17.74 0.53 6.16
C ARG A 138 -16.91 -0.40 5.26
N VAL A 139 -15.87 -1.03 5.79
CA VAL A 139 -15.00 -1.93 5.03
C VAL A 139 -15.63 -3.30 4.91
N ASP A 140 -15.86 -3.75 3.68
CA ASP A 140 -16.25 -5.13 3.38
C ASP A 140 -15.02 -6.04 3.40
N PHE A 141 -14.70 -6.57 4.59
CA PHE A 141 -13.54 -7.46 4.78
C PHE A 141 -13.60 -8.72 3.92
N SER A 142 -14.81 -9.20 3.59
CA SER A 142 -14.96 -10.36 2.70
C SER A 142 -14.50 -10.03 1.27
N ALA A 143 -14.79 -8.82 0.78
CA ALA A 143 -14.38 -8.37 -0.54
C ALA A 143 -12.89 -8.04 -0.61
N VAL A 144 -12.32 -7.34 0.38
CA VAL A 144 -10.89 -6.98 0.34
C VAL A 144 -9.98 -8.20 0.41
N GLN A 145 -10.42 -9.27 1.07
CA GLN A 145 -9.68 -10.54 1.17
C GLN A 145 -9.91 -11.49 -0.01
N GLN A 146 -10.90 -11.22 -0.85
CA GLN A 146 -11.20 -12.11 -1.97
C GLN A 146 -10.05 -12.18 -2.97
N ARG A 147 -9.59 -13.39 -3.28
CA ARG A 147 -8.60 -13.64 -4.35
C ARG A 147 -9.23 -13.45 -5.73
N PHE A 148 -8.38 -13.16 -6.73
CA PHE A 148 -8.83 -13.13 -8.11
C PHE A 148 -9.17 -14.54 -8.63
N PRO A 149 -10.13 -14.68 -9.57
CA PRO A 149 -10.95 -13.62 -10.16
C PRO A 149 -12.07 -13.12 -9.22
N LEU A 150 -12.43 -11.83 -9.36
CA LEU A 150 -13.50 -11.22 -8.56
C LEU A 150 -14.86 -11.55 -9.15
N LYS A 151 -15.84 -11.85 -8.29
CA LYS A 151 -17.15 -12.39 -8.68
C LYS A 151 -18.13 -11.34 -9.23
N SER A 152 -17.90 -10.05 -8.95
CA SER A 152 -18.79 -8.97 -9.39
C SER A 152 -18.09 -7.61 -9.38
N GLU A 153 -18.66 -6.62 -10.07
CA GLU A 153 -18.19 -5.23 -10.01
C GLU A 153 -18.35 -4.64 -8.60
N ARG A 154 -19.37 -5.03 -7.84
CA ARG A 154 -19.52 -4.63 -6.43
C ARG A 154 -18.32 -5.06 -5.59
N ILE A 155 -17.94 -6.34 -5.66
CA ILE A 155 -16.76 -6.87 -4.98
C ILE A 155 -15.49 -6.15 -5.45
N LYS A 156 -15.38 -5.88 -6.75
CA LYS A 156 -14.23 -5.15 -7.32
C LYS A 156 -14.12 -3.72 -6.81
N ARG A 157 -15.24 -3.01 -6.58
CA ARG A 157 -15.24 -1.70 -5.94
C ARG A 157 -14.86 -1.81 -4.46
N ASN A 158 -15.50 -2.70 -3.71
CA ASN A 158 -15.26 -2.89 -2.29
C ASN A 158 -13.81 -3.35 -1.99
N LYS A 159 -13.22 -4.20 -2.83
CA LYS A 159 -11.82 -4.63 -2.71
C LYS A 159 -10.83 -3.47 -2.81
N GLN A 160 -11.24 -2.34 -3.37
CA GLN A 160 -10.44 -1.12 -3.49
C GLN A 160 -10.56 -0.20 -2.27
N ALA A 161 -11.22 -0.63 -1.19
CA ALA A 161 -11.17 0.05 0.09
C ALA A 161 -9.71 0.35 0.49
N GLU A 162 -9.48 1.51 1.09
CA GLU A 162 -8.17 2.02 1.47
C GLU A 162 -8.13 2.37 2.97
N VAL A 163 -6.92 2.35 3.53
CA VAL A 163 -6.58 2.91 4.84
C VAL A 163 -5.73 4.13 4.58
N ILE A 164 -6.17 5.28 5.05
CA ILE A 164 -5.54 6.57 4.79
C ILE A 164 -4.93 7.04 6.11
N VAL A 165 -3.60 7.10 6.15
CA VAL A 165 -2.81 7.41 7.35
C VAL A 165 -1.97 8.66 7.10
N PRO A 166 -1.57 9.42 8.13
CA PRO A 166 -0.72 10.61 7.91
C PRO A 166 0.65 10.25 7.28
N GLU A 167 1.31 9.24 7.84
CA GLU A 167 2.63 8.77 7.46
C GLU A 167 2.83 7.31 7.91
N VAL A 168 3.88 6.67 7.41
CA VAL A 168 4.28 5.30 7.82
C VAL A 168 5.78 5.27 8.05
N ASN A 169 6.22 4.86 9.23
CA ASN A 169 7.65 4.76 9.54
C ASN A 169 8.27 3.54 8.84
N LEU A 170 9.56 3.61 8.55
CA LEU A 170 10.32 2.47 8.04
C LEU A 170 10.25 1.27 9.01
N ASN A 171 10.25 1.54 10.31
CA ASN A 171 10.09 0.50 11.35
C ASN A 171 8.72 -0.19 11.34
N ASP A 172 7.72 0.37 10.65
CA ASP A 172 6.41 -0.25 10.45
C ASP A 172 6.37 -1.13 9.21
N PHE A 173 7.43 -1.14 8.39
CA PHE A 173 7.53 -2.05 7.26
C PHE A 173 7.86 -3.46 7.76
N VAL A 174 7.25 -4.44 7.10
CA VAL A 174 7.43 -5.88 7.36
C VAL A 174 8.34 -6.48 6.30
N ARG A 175 8.03 -6.24 5.02
CA ARG A 175 8.76 -6.72 3.84
C ARG A 175 8.51 -5.79 2.64
N VAL A 176 9.43 -5.81 1.69
CA VAL A 176 9.24 -5.23 0.36
C VAL A 176 9.31 -6.36 -0.67
N HIS A 177 8.17 -6.61 -1.32
CA HIS A 177 8.05 -7.63 -2.35
C HIS A 177 8.25 -7.04 -3.74
N PHE A 178 8.97 -7.77 -4.59
CA PHE A 178 9.29 -7.33 -5.95
C PHE A 178 8.51 -8.14 -6.98
N TRP A 179 8.09 -7.48 -8.05
CA TRP A 179 7.29 -8.12 -9.09
C TRP A 179 8.08 -9.15 -9.90
N ASP A 180 9.38 -8.91 -10.10
CA ASP A 180 10.30 -9.78 -10.81
C ASP A 180 11.73 -9.61 -10.28
N TRP A 181 12.60 -10.55 -10.72
CA TRP A 181 14.01 -10.59 -10.32
C TRP A 181 14.79 -9.33 -10.74
N GLN A 182 14.44 -8.72 -11.87
CA GLN A 182 15.13 -7.53 -12.36
C GLN A 182 14.80 -6.32 -11.47
N ALA A 183 13.56 -6.18 -11.03
CA ALA A 183 13.14 -5.16 -10.07
C ALA A 183 13.86 -5.34 -8.73
N TYR A 184 13.96 -6.57 -8.20
CA TYR A 184 14.71 -6.88 -6.98
C TYR A 184 16.18 -6.47 -7.10
N LYS A 185 16.91 -6.94 -8.12
CA LYS A 185 18.32 -6.60 -8.33
C LYS A 185 18.54 -5.09 -8.46
N THR A 186 17.66 -4.42 -9.22
CA THR A 186 17.75 -2.97 -9.41
C THR A 186 17.59 -2.25 -8.07
N ALA A 187 16.61 -2.65 -7.26
CA ALA A 187 16.39 -2.08 -5.94
C ALA A 187 17.56 -2.34 -4.98
N MET A 188 18.11 -3.56 -4.95
CA MET A 188 19.29 -3.90 -4.14
C MET A 188 20.47 -2.98 -4.47
N ASN A 189 20.73 -2.76 -5.77
CA ASN A 189 21.81 -1.88 -6.20
C ASN A 189 21.54 -0.41 -5.85
N THR A 190 20.33 0.10 -6.11
CA THR A 190 20.01 1.51 -5.84
C THR A 190 19.85 1.83 -4.35
N CYS A 191 19.64 0.82 -3.51
CA CYS A 191 19.43 0.99 -2.07
C CYS A 191 20.59 0.43 -1.21
N GLN A 192 21.74 0.13 -1.79
CA GLN A 192 22.86 -0.51 -1.09
C GLN A 192 23.32 0.27 0.16
N ASP A 193 23.16 1.60 0.16
CA ASP A 193 23.54 2.48 1.27
C ASP A 193 22.45 2.58 2.37
N PHE A 194 21.35 1.83 2.25
CA PHE A 194 20.22 1.83 3.18
C PHE A 194 19.98 0.43 3.78
N PRO A 195 20.85 -0.06 4.68
CA PRO A 195 20.76 -1.41 5.24
C PRO A 195 19.44 -1.70 5.96
N GLU A 196 18.85 -0.68 6.60
CA GLU A 196 17.57 -0.79 7.30
C GLU A 196 16.40 -1.11 6.37
N LEU A 197 16.46 -0.65 5.12
CA LEU A 197 15.45 -0.94 4.10
C LEU A 197 15.79 -2.23 3.34
N THR A 198 17.05 -2.45 2.95
CA THR A 198 17.43 -3.62 2.15
C THR A 198 17.25 -4.94 2.89
N ARG A 199 17.38 -4.96 4.23
CA ARG A 199 17.05 -6.15 5.05
C ARG A 199 15.58 -6.58 4.95
N LEU A 200 14.71 -5.70 4.48
CA LEU A 200 13.28 -5.97 4.27
C LEU A 200 12.98 -6.50 2.88
N PHE A 201 13.95 -6.47 1.95
CA PHE A 201 13.74 -6.88 0.57
C PHE A 201 13.59 -8.39 0.49
N ASP A 202 12.54 -8.82 -0.20
CA ASP A 202 12.19 -10.22 -0.34
C ASP A 202 11.75 -10.52 -1.78
N TYR A 203 12.51 -11.39 -2.44
CA TYR A 203 12.14 -11.90 -3.75
C TYR A 203 11.50 -13.27 -3.61
N ASP A 204 10.18 -13.24 -3.43
CA ASP A 204 9.32 -14.41 -3.52
C ASP A 204 8.49 -14.34 -4.82
N PRO A 205 8.87 -15.08 -5.87
CA PRO A 205 8.13 -15.09 -7.13
C PRO A 205 6.76 -15.75 -7.02
N ASP A 206 6.48 -16.50 -5.95
CA ASP A 206 5.20 -17.16 -5.74
C ASP A 206 4.23 -16.28 -4.95
N PHE A 207 4.71 -15.38 -4.08
CA PHE A 207 3.87 -14.39 -3.38
C PHE A 207 2.92 -13.66 -4.34
N ILE A 208 3.42 -13.03 -5.40
CA ILE A 208 2.57 -12.30 -6.36
C ILE A 208 1.65 -13.23 -7.15
N LYS A 209 2.11 -14.45 -7.49
CA LYS A 209 1.30 -15.43 -8.25
C LYS A 209 0.12 -15.93 -7.43
N GLU A 210 0.34 -16.24 -6.15
CA GLU A 210 -0.69 -16.71 -5.23
C GLU A 210 -1.81 -15.69 -5.06
N GLN A 211 -1.47 -14.41 -5.03
CA GLN A 211 -2.46 -13.33 -4.88
C GLN A 211 -3.26 -13.07 -6.17
N THR A 212 -2.67 -13.32 -7.34
CA THR A 212 -3.33 -13.11 -8.64
C THR A 212 -4.13 -14.33 -9.12
N GLY A 213 -4.05 -15.47 -8.42
CA GLY A 213 -4.72 -16.71 -8.82
C GLY A 213 -4.16 -17.32 -10.11
N ARG A 214 -3.01 -16.83 -10.61
CA ARG A 214 -2.32 -17.43 -11.75
C ARG A 214 -1.69 -18.74 -11.28
N LYS A 215 -2.25 -19.88 -11.73
CA LYS A 215 -1.68 -21.23 -11.48
C LYS A 215 -0.19 -21.25 -11.85
N LYS A 216 0.60 -22.08 -11.14
CA LYS A 216 1.96 -22.45 -11.55
C LYS A 216 1.95 -22.81 -13.04
N ALA A 217 2.43 -21.92 -13.90
CA ALA A 217 2.91 -22.35 -15.20
C ALA A 217 4.16 -23.16 -14.89
N GLY A 218 4.00 -24.48 -14.79
CA GLY A 218 5.12 -25.40 -14.78
C GLY A 218 5.86 -25.25 -16.11
N LYS A 219 6.74 -24.26 -16.22
CA LYS A 219 7.86 -24.36 -17.14
C LYS A 219 8.93 -25.10 -16.37
N GLN A 220 8.89 -26.42 -16.54
CA GLN A 220 10.08 -27.24 -16.51
C GLN A 220 11.13 -26.49 -17.34
N LEU A 221 12.20 -26.03 -16.70
CA LEU A 221 13.42 -25.65 -17.40
C LEU A 221 13.88 -26.91 -18.15
N ARG A 222 13.46 -27.05 -19.40
CA ARG A 222 14.18 -27.91 -20.33
C ARG A 222 15.48 -27.17 -20.62
N LEU A 223 16.53 -27.60 -19.92
CA LEU A 223 17.88 -27.49 -20.42
C LEU A 223 17.90 -28.13 -21.81
N ILE A 224 18.18 -27.30 -22.82
CA ILE A 224 18.75 -27.73 -24.09
C ILE A 224 20.01 -26.89 -24.24
#